data_AF-A0A513WWY7-F1
#
_entry.id   AF-A0A513WWY7-F1
#
_cell.length_a   1.000
_cell.length_b   1.000
_cell.length_c   1.000
_cell.angle_alpha   90.00
_cell.angle_beta   90.00
_cell.angle_gamma   90.00
#
_symmetry.space_group_name_H-M   'P 1'
#
loop_
_entity.id
_entity.type
_entity.pdbx_description
1 polymer ?
#
loop_
_entity_poly.entity_id
_entity_poly.type
_entity_poly.pdbx_seq_one_letter_code
_entity_poly.pdbx_strand_id
1 'polypeptide(L)'
;FVDHLYAALAQQGIQTYKDDETLPRGERIGPALLKAIEESRIALVVFSENYADSSWCLDELAHIMECVDTKGQIVEPVFYFVDPSDVRKQKGKYGKAFRKHKRENKHKVGSWRKALEKAGNLSGWVIDENSHEAKCIKEIVGTISSRLPTLTTNVNKDLIGIETRLQDLKSKLKIKSDGVRIIGIWGVGGGGKTTLASAAYAEISHRFEAHCLLQNIREESNKHGLEKLQEKFLSLILKADVKVGSEIEGRS
;
A
#
# COMPACT_ATOMS: atom_id res chain seq x y z
N PHE A 1 -9.12 -12.89 4.73
CA PHE A 1 -9.07 -11.46 4.36
C PHE A 1 -7.75 -10.75 4.72
N VAL A 2 -7.45 -10.50 6.01
CA VAL A 2 -6.30 -9.65 6.42
C VAL A 2 -4.95 -10.11 5.87
N ASP A 3 -4.67 -11.42 5.86
CA ASP A 3 -3.42 -11.95 5.30
C ASP A 3 -3.27 -11.70 3.80
N HIS A 4 -4.37 -11.80 3.05
CA HIS A 4 -4.37 -11.51 1.61
C HIS A 4 -4.19 -10.01 1.35
N LEU A 5 -4.81 -9.17 2.17
CA LEU A 5 -4.64 -7.72 2.12
C LEU A 5 -3.19 -7.32 2.40
N TYR A 6 -2.59 -7.90 3.44
CA TYR A 6 -1.17 -7.71 3.77
C TYR A 6 -0.25 -8.14 2.63
N ALA A 7 -0.48 -9.34 2.07
CA ALA A 7 0.30 -9.83 0.92
C ALA A 7 0.17 -8.92 -0.30
N ALA A 8 -1.03 -8.40 -0.59
CA ALA A 8 -1.27 -7.50 -1.72
C ALA A 8 -0.59 -6.13 -1.52
N LEU A 9 -0.59 -5.57 -0.30
CA LEU A 9 0.17 -4.37 0.04
C LEU A 9 1.68 -4.59 -0.16
N ALA A 10 2.21 -5.73 0.31
CA ALA A 10 3.61 -6.09 0.15
C ALA A 10 4.00 -6.26 -1.33
N GLN A 11 3.13 -6.84 -2.16
CA GLN A 11 3.34 -6.98 -3.60
C GLN A 11 3.47 -5.63 -4.33
N GLN A 12 2.87 -4.57 -3.79
CA GLN A 12 2.99 -3.19 -4.27
C GLN A 12 4.17 -2.42 -3.64
N GLY A 13 5.02 -3.11 -2.86
CA GLY A 13 6.16 -2.48 -2.18
C GLY A 13 5.76 -1.56 -1.02
N ILE A 14 4.52 -1.68 -0.51
CA ILE A 14 4.04 -0.88 0.60
C ILE A 14 4.48 -1.53 1.91
N GLN A 15 5.41 -0.89 2.61
CA GLN A 15 5.84 -1.31 3.94
C GLN A 15 4.66 -1.22 4.91
N THR A 16 4.19 -2.38 5.37
CA THR A 16 3.02 -2.49 6.24
C THR A 16 3.45 -3.11 7.56
N TYR A 17 3.12 -2.47 8.66
CA TYR A 17 3.18 -3.09 9.98
C TYR A 17 1.89 -3.87 10.21
N LYS A 18 2.01 -5.18 10.36
CA LYS A 18 0.91 -6.07 10.75
C LYS A 18 1.32 -6.68 12.08
N ASP A 19 0.56 -6.40 13.13
CA ASP A 19 0.74 -7.11 14.39
C ASP A 19 0.23 -8.55 14.18
N ASP A 20 1.14 -9.51 14.11
CA ASP A 20 0.77 -10.92 14.23
C ASP A 20 0.52 -11.19 15.72
N GLU A 21 -0.54 -11.94 16.06
CA GLU A 21 -0.94 -12.33 17.43
C GLU A 21 0.11 -13.19 18.20
N THR A 22 1.40 -13.02 17.91
CA THR A 22 2.54 -13.61 18.63
C THR A 22 2.89 -12.85 19.91
N LEU A 23 2.28 -11.69 20.17
CA LEU A 23 2.35 -11.05 21.49
C LEU A 23 1.52 -11.87 22.49
N PRO A 24 2.09 -12.27 23.64
CA PRO A 24 1.37 -13.03 24.66
C PRO A 24 0.07 -12.32 25.04
N ARG A 25 -1.06 -13.03 24.89
CA ARG A 25 -2.38 -12.55 25.31
C ARG A 25 -2.31 -12.01 26.74
N GLY A 26 -2.49 -10.70 26.91
CA GLY A 26 -2.66 -10.07 28.22
C GLY A 26 -1.78 -8.86 28.56
N GLU A 27 -0.82 -8.49 27.71
CA GLU A 27 -0.02 -7.28 27.96
C GLU A 27 -0.67 -6.00 27.42
N ARG A 28 -0.15 -4.83 27.81
CA ARG A 28 -0.53 -3.54 27.23
C ARG A 28 0.00 -3.46 25.80
N ILE A 29 -0.55 -2.54 24.98
CA ILE A 29 0.06 -2.20 23.68
C ILE A 29 1.56 -1.99 23.88
N GLY A 30 2.36 -2.84 23.25
CA GLY A 30 3.81 -2.80 23.39
C GLY A 30 4.35 -1.47 22.88
N PRO A 31 5.45 -0.93 23.46
CA PRO A 31 6.07 0.31 22.99
C PRO A 31 6.40 0.30 21.48
N ALA A 32 6.72 -0.88 20.93
CA ALA A 32 6.99 -1.04 19.51
C ALA A 32 5.75 -0.82 18.63
N LEU A 33 4.58 -1.29 19.08
CA LEU A 33 3.31 -1.13 18.36
C LEU A 33 2.81 0.32 18.44
N LEU A 34 2.91 0.98 19.60
CA LEU A 34 2.61 2.42 19.71
C LEU A 34 3.48 3.22 18.74
N LYS A 35 4.79 2.96 18.76
CA LYS A 35 5.73 3.61 17.85
C LYS A 35 5.38 3.35 16.38
N ALA A 36 5.00 2.12 16.04
CA ALA A 36 4.60 1.78 14.67
C ALA A 36 3.33 2.54 14.24
N ILE A 37 2.33 2.66 15.11
CA ILE A 37 1.13 3.48 14.86
C ILE A 37 1.53 4.94 14.65
N GLU A 38 2.37 5.47 15.53
CA GLU A 38 2.82 6.86 15.53
C GLU A 38 3.66 7.25 14.31
N GLU A 39 4.47 6.33 13.78
CA GLU A 39 5.34 6.53 12.61
C GLU A 39 4.63 6.21 11.28
N SER A 40 3.45 5.57 11.34
CA SER A 40 2.68 5.20 10.15
C SER A 40 1.95 6.39 9.54
N ARG A 41 1.95 6.48 8.22
CA ARG A 41 1.21 7.54 7.49
C ARG A 41 -0.28 7.24 7.36
N ILE A 42 -0.61 5.97 7.18
CA ILE A 42 -1.97 5.49 6.97
C ILE A 42 -2.21 4.32 7.93
N ALA A 43 -3.33 4.34 8.64
CA ALA A 43 -3.81 3.24 9.46
C ALA A 43 -5.02 2.60 8.76
N LEU A 44 -4.88 1.33 8.38
CA LEU A 44 -5.95 0.53 7.78
C LEU A 44 -6.63 -0.30 8.88
N VAL A 45 -7.86 0.07 9.24
CA VAL A 45 -8.57 -0.54 10.39
C VAL A 45 -9.63 -1.51 9.88
N VAL A 46 -9.44 -2.80 10.13
CA VAL A 46 -10.40 -3.84 9.73
C VAL A 46 -11.35 -4.16 10.87
N PHE A 47 -12.54 -3.57 10.83
CA PHE A 47 -13.62 -3.85 11.76
C PHE A 47 -14.29 -5.19 11.39
N SER A 48 -14.20 -6.16 12.30
CA SER A 48 -14.88 -7.45 12.21
C SER A 48 -15.94 -7.57 13.30
N GLU A 49 -16.82 -8.57 13.19
CA GLU A 49 -17.92 -8.79 14.15
C GLU A 49 -17.49 -8.78 15.63
N ASN A 50 -16.31 -9.34 15.94
CA ASN A 50 -15.78 -9.48 17.30
C ASN A 50 -14.65 -8.50 17.63
N TYR A 51 -14.38 -7.50 16.78
CA TYR A 51 -13.31 -6.51 17.00
C TYR A 51 -13.41 -5.86 18.38
N ALA A 52 -14.62 -5.48 18.79
CA ALA A 52 -14.87 -4.80 20.06
C ALA A 52 -14.81 -5.69 21.30
N ASP A 53 -14.64 -7.02 21.17
CA ASP A 53 -14.41 -7.91 22.31
C ASP A 53 -12.96 -7.81 22.84
N SER A 54 -12.04 -7.36 21.99
CA SER A 54 -10.63 -7.18 22.31
C SER A 54 -10.38 -5.78 22.86
N SER A 55 -10.03 -5.68 24.14
CA SER A 55 -9.56 -4.42 24.71
C SER A 55 -8.30 -3.89 24.03
N TRP A 56 -7.48 -4.79 23.47
CA TRP A 56 -6.28 -4.44 22.72
C TRP A 56 -6.64 -3.70 21.43
N CYS A 57 -7.53 -4.26 20.60
CA CYS A 57 -7.98 -3.61 19.37
C CYS A 57 -8.68 -2.26 19.64
N LEU A 58 -9.33 -2.13 20.79
CA LEU A 58 -9.96 -0.87 21.22
C LEU A 58 -8.93 0.17 21.71
N ASP A 59 -7.88 -0.27 22.43
CA ASP A 59 -6.77 0.59 22.82
C ASP A 59 -6.00 1.07 21.59
N GLU A 60 -5.74 0.19 20.61
CA GLU A 60 -5.06 0.54 19.35
C GLU A 60 -5.85 1.58 18.58
N LEU A 61 -7.16 1.35 18.42
CA LEU A 61 -8.04 2.28 17.74
C LEU A 61 -8.06 3.65 18.44
N ALA A 62 -8.12 3.68 19.78
CA ALA A 62 -8.10 4.93 20.52
C ALA A 62 -6.80 5.72 20.26
N HIS A 63 -5.66 5.02 20.20
CA HIS A 63 -4.37 5.65 19.92
C HIS A 63 -4.20 6.07 18.46
N ILE A 64 -4.71 5.28 17.50
CA ILE A 64 -4.80 5.67 16.09
C ILE A 64 -5.60 6.98 15.96
N MET A 65 -6.77 7.06 16.59
CA MET A 65 -7.61 8.27 16.51
C MET A 65 -6.98 9.48 17.23
N GLU A 66 -6.15 9.26 18.25
CA GLU A 66 -5.30 10.31 18.83
C GLU A 66 -4.24 10.80 17.83
N CYS A 67 -3.61 9.90 17.07
CA CYS A 67 -2.66 10.25 16.01
C CYS A 67 -3.35 10.99 14.84
N VAL A 68 -4.62 10.70 14.55
CA VAL A 68 -5.42 11.51 13.61
C VAL A 68 -5.52 12.95 14.11
N ASP A 69 -5.93 13.14 15.37
CA ASP A 69 -6.15 14.48 15.94
C ASP A 69 -4.83 15.27 16.10
N THR A 70 -3.72 14.60 16.42
CA THR A 70 -2.44 15.25 16.78
C THR A 70 -1.43 15.33 15.64
N LYS A 71 -1.43 14.36 14.71
CA LYS A 71 -0.43 14.23 13.63
C LYS A 71 -1.04 14.27 12.23
N GLY A 72 -2.38 14.30 12.12
CA GLY A 72 -3.05 14.27 10.81
C GLY A 72 -2.91 12.94 10.07
N GLN A 73 -2.73 11.84 10.81
CA GLN A 73 -2.65 10.49 10.23
C GLN A 73 -3.94 10.18 9.45
N ILE A 74 -3.81 9.47 8.32
CA ILE A 74 -4.96 9.05 7.51
C ILE A 74 -5.48 7.71 8.05
N VAL A 75 -6.79 7.59 8.22
CA VAL A 75 -7.44 6.32 8.61
C VAL A 75 -8.35 5.85 7.48
N GLU A 76 -8.22 4.56 7.14
CA GLU A 76 -9.03 3.88 6.12
C GLU A 76 -9.76 2.71 6.80
N PRO A 77 -11.05 2.85 7.12
CA PRO A 77 -11.79 1.75 7.72
C PRO A 77 -12.27 0.75 6.68
N VAL A 78 -12.19 -0.53 7.03
CA VAL A 78 -12.78 -1.66 6.31
C VAL A 78 -13.78 -2.34 7.25
N PHE A 79 -15.04 -2.30 6.88
CA PHE A 79 -16.16 -2.93 7.60
C PHE A 79 -16.37 -4.32 7.03
N TYR A 80 -15.70 -5.32 7.63
CA TYR A 80 -15.69 -6.71 7.18
C TYR A 80 -16.79 -7.50 7.88
N PHE A 81 -17.87 -7.80 7.15
CA PHE A 81 -19.08 -8.44 7.64
C PHE A 81 -19.69 -7.74 8.86
N VAL A 82 -19.62 -6.40 8.88
CA VAL A 82 -20.19 -5.57 9.93
C VAL A 82 -20.82 -4.31 9.33
N ASP A 83 -21.98 -3.92 9.83
CA ASP A 83 -22.60 -2.65 9.45
C ASP A 83 -21.81 -1.48 10.09
N PRO A 84 -21.38 -0.46 9.34
CA PRO A 84 -20.71 0.72 9.89
C PRO A 84 -21.51 1.42 11.01
N SER A 85 -22.85 1.30 10.98
CA SER A 85 -23.74 1.82 12.01
C SER A 85 -23.64 1.04 13.33
N ASP A 86 -23.35 -0.25 13.28
CA ASP A 86 -23.10 -1.08 14.47
C ASP A 86 -21.78 -0.70 15.13
N VAL A 87 -20.76 -0.37 14.34
CA VAL A 87 -19.47 0.15 14.83
C VAL A 87 -19.67 1.53 15.48
N ARG A 88 -20.21 2.51 14.74
CA ARG A 88 -20.28 3.91 15.21
C ARG A 88 -21.29 4.14 16.34
N LYS A 89 -22.37 3.36 16.39
CA LYS A 89 -23.41 3.45 17.45
C LYS A 89 -23.26 2.37 18.53
N GLN A 90 -22.25 1.49 18.41
CA GLN A 90 -22.01 0.34 19.28
C GLN A 90 -23.30 -0.47 19.50
N LYS A 91 -23.92 -0.90 18.40
CA LYS A 91 -25.11 -1.77 18.39
C LYS A 91 -24.72 -3.24 18.18
N GLY A 92 -25.69 -4.14 18.14
CA GLY A 92 -25.43 -5.55 17.87
C GLY A 92 -24.37 -6.18 18.79
N LYS A 93 -23.37 -6.82 18.18
CA LYS A 93 -22.24 -7.46 18.87
C LYS A 93 -21.33 -6.47 19.58
N TYR A 94 -21.05 -5.32 18.96
CA TYR A 94 -20.30 -4.23 19.59
C TYR A 94 -20.99 -3.75 20.87
N GLY A 95 -22.31 -3.60 20.83
CA GLY A 95 -23.09 -3.22 22.01
C GLY A 95 -23.04 -4.25 23.14
N LYS A 96 -22.96 -5.55 22.82
CA LYS A 96 -22.78 -6.63 23.81
C LYS A 96 -21.37 -6.56 24.42
N ALA A 97 -20.33 -6.42 23.61
CA ALA A 97 -18.96 -6.26 24.06
C ALA A 97 -18.80 -5.08 25.03
N PHE A 98 -19.40 -3.94 24.70
CA PHE A 98 -19.35 -2.75 25.56
C PHE A 98 -20.09 -2.90 26.90
N ARG A 99 -21.07 -3.81 27.04
CA ARG A 99 -21.66 -4.10 28.36
C ARG A 99 -20.66 -4.79 29.28
N LYS A 100 -19.83 -5.68 28.73
CA LYS A 100 -18.74 -6.35 29.46
C LYS A 100 -17.67 -5.34 29.86
N HIS A 101 -17.17 -4.57 28.90
CA HIS A 101 -16.13 -3.55 29.17
C HIS A 101 -16.56 -2.44 30.13
N LYS A 102 -17.84 -2.09 30.20
CA LYS A 102 -18.34 -1.14 31.22
C LYS A 102 -18.13 -1.64 32.65
N ARG A 103 -18.02 -2.95 32.87
CA ARG A 103 -17.77 -3.54 34.19
C ARG A 103 -16.27 -3.62 34.47
N GLU A 104 -15.49 -4.03 33.48
CA GLU A 104 -14.07 -4.39 33.60
C GLU A 104 -13.12 -3.21 33.36
N ASN A 105 -13.45 -2.28 32.45
CA ASN A 105 -12.56 -1.25 31.93
C ASN A 105 -13.16 0.16 32.02
N LYS A 106 -13.78 0.49 33.16
CA LYS A 106 -14.57 1.72 33.38
C LYS A 106 -13.89 3.01 32.91
N HIS A 107 -12.59 3.14 33.12
CA HIS A 107 -11.82 4.34 32.79
C HIS A 107 -11.54 4.50 31.28
N LYS A 108 -11.59 3.42 30.49
CA LYS A 108 -11.28 3.44 29.04
C LYS A 108 -12.51 3.41 28.15
N VAL A 109 -13.65 2.90 28.64
CA VAL A 109 -14.87 2.78 27.83
C VAL A 109 -15.28 4.08 27.15
N GLY A 110 -15.05 5.23 27.80
CA GLY A 110 -15.33 6.54 27.23
C GLY A 110 -14.48 6.87 26.00
N SER A 111 -13.17 6.62 26.05
CA SER A 111 -12.27 6.86 24.91
C SER A 111 -12.55 5.88 23.78
N TRP A 112 -12.78 4.60 24.09
CA TRP A 112 -13.11 3.58 23.09
C TRP A 112 -14.41 3.89 22.33
N ARG A 113 -15.45 4.39 23.02
CA ARG A 113 -16.69 4.83 22.36
C ARG A 113 -16.44 5.95 21.36
N LYS A 114 -15.70 6.98 21.78
CA LYS A 114 -15.35 8.11 20.91
C LYS A 114 -14.52 7.67 19.71
N ALA A 115 -13.57 6.76 19.92
CA ALA A 115 -12.72 6.25 18.85
C ALA A 115 -13.53 5.48 17.79
N LEU A 116 -14.41 4.56 18.22
CA LEU A 116 -15.32 3.83 17.32
C LEU A 116 -16.32 4.73 16.62
N GLU A 117 -16.86 5.72 17.32
CA GLU A 117 -17.77 6.71 16.74
C GLU A 117 -17.06 7.51 15.65
N LYS A 118 -15.89 8.08 15.94
CA LYS A 118 -15.10 8.81 14.94
C LYS A 118 -14.73 7.93 13.74
N ALA A 119 -14.17 6.75 14.00
CA ALA A 119 -13.71 5.85 12.94
C ALA A 119 -14.87 5.30 12.09
N GLY A 120 -15.99 4.95 12.71
CA GLY A 120 -17.20 4.49 12.02
C GLY A 120 -17.98 5.58 11.28
N ASN A 121 -17.62 6.85 11.46
CA ASN A 121 -18.13 7.99 10.68
C ASN A 121 -17.25 8.31 9.45
N LEU A 122 -16.06 7.71 9.34
CA LEU A 122 -15.22 7.87 8.15
C LEU A 122 -15.78 7.05 6.99
N SER A 123 -15.64 7.59 5.78
CA SER A 123 -15.91 6.82 4.56
C SER A 123 -14.92 5.66 4.46
N GLY A 124 -15.42 4.47 4.18
CA GLY A 124 -14.61 3.26 4.11
C GLY A 124 -15.23 2.19 3.22
N TRP A 125 -14.66 1.00 3.32
CA TRP A 125 -15.01 -0.15 2.49
C TRP A 125 -15.96 -1.07 3.25
N VAL A 126 -17.13 -1.36 2.69
CA VAL A 126 -18.05 -2.36 3.25
C VAL A 126 -17.86 -3.65 2.48
N ILE A 127 -17.56 -4.74 3.18
CA ILE A 127 -17.38 -6.07 2.62
C ILE A 127 -18.40 -6.98 3.29
N ASP A 128 -19.30 -7.55 2.49
CA ASP A 128 -20.42 -8.39 2.90
C ASP A 128 -20.52 -9.64 2.02
N GLU A 129 -21.59 -10.44 2.18
CA GLU A 129 -21.83 -11.65 1.40
C GLU A 129 -21.92 -11.45 -0.12
N ASN A 130 -22.19 -10.22 -0.58
CA ASN A 130 -22.30 -9.90 -2.00
C ASN A 130 -20.99 -9.36 -2.59
N SER A 131 -19.96 -9.21 -1.75
CA SER A 131 -18.70 -8.58 -2.11
C SER A 131 -17.68 -9.59 -2.64
N HIS A 132 -16.95 -9.21 -3.70
CA HIS A 132 -15.82 -9.99 -4.20
C HIS A 132 -14.53 -9.60 -3.47
N GLU A 133 -14.15 -10.32 -2.41
CA GLU A 133 -13.02 -9.96 -1.54
C GLU A 133 -11.72 -9.62 -2.30
N ALA A 134 -11.35 -10.42 -3.31
CA ALA A 134 -10.14 -10.18 -4.10
C ALA A 134 -10.19 -8.84 -4.85
N LYS A 135 -11.36 -8.47 -5.38
CA LYS A 135 -11.57 -7.17 -6.06
C LYS A 135 -11.50 -6.03 -5.05
N CYS A 136 -12.15 -6.18 -3.89
CA CYS A 136 -12.10 -5.20 -2.81
C CYS A 136 -10.66 -4.97 -2.34
N ILE A 137 -9.87 -6.03 -2.15
CA ILE A 137 -8.45 -5.92 -1.78
C ILE A 137 -7.67 -5.14 -2.84
N LYS A 138 -7.87 -5.45 -4.13
CA LYS A 138 -7.20 -4.73 -5.23
C LYS A 138 -7.54 -3.23 -5.22
N GLU A 139 -8.80 -2.87 -4.97
CA GLU A 139 -9.26 -1.49 -4.90
C GLU A 139 -8.74 -0.74 -3.66
N ILE A 140 -8.73 -1.40 -2.49
CA ILE A 140 -8.14 -0.88 -1.25
C ILE A 140 -6.66 -0.58 -1.49
N VAL A 141 -5.89 -1.56 -1.98
CA VAL A 141 -4.46 -1.40 -2.22
C VAL A 141 -4.16 -0.29 -3.24
N GLY A 142 -4.95 -0.21 -4.32
CA GLY A 142 -4.83 0.88 -5.30
C GLY A 142 -5.08 2.26 -4.67
N THR A 143 -6.08 2.36 -3.80
CA THR A 143 -6.41 3.60 -3.08
C THR A 143 -5.28 3.99 -2.12
N ILE A 144 -4.78 3.06 -1.31
CA ILE A 144 -3.63 3.28 -0.41
C ILE A 144 -2.41 3.74 -1.21
N SER A 145 -2.09 3.04 -2.31
CA SER A 145 -0.96 3.40 -3.17
C SER A 145 -1.09 4.81 -3.74
N SER A 146 -2.30 5.26 -4.08
CA SER A 146 -2.53 6.61 -4.61
C SER A 146 -2.43 7.73 -3.55
N ARG A 147 -2.66 7.38 -2.28
CA ARG A 147 -2.56 8.32 -1.14
C ARG A 147 -1.16 8.40 -0.57
N LEU A 148 -0.34 7.38 -0.76
CA LEU A 148 1.07 7.44 -0.43
C LEU A 148 1.75 8.40 -1.41
N PRO A 149 2.56 9.35 -0.93
CA PRO A 149 3.42 10.13 -1.80
C PRO A 149 4.23 9.16 -2.64
N THR A 150 4.12 9.24 -3.97
CA THR A 150 5.09 8.62 -4.87
C THR A 150 6.45 9.00 -4.31
N LEU A 151 7.31 7.99 -4.09
CA LEU A 151 8.74 8.21 -3.92
C LEU A 151 9.23 8.87 -5.21
N THR A 152 8.99 10.17 -5.34
CA THR A 152 9.84 11.05 -6.12
C THR A 152 11.18 10.92 -5.43
N THR A 153 11.95 9.94 -5.86
CA THR A 153 13.34 9.81 -5.48
C THR A 153 13.92 11.22 -5.50
N ASN A 154 14.46 11.67 -4.36
CA ASN A 154 15.03 13.00 -4.16
C ASN A 154 16.04 13.41 -5.26
N VAL A 155 16.43 12.48 -6.13
CA VAL A 155 17.04 12.69 -7.45
C VAL A 155 16.47 13.91 -8.19
N ASN A 156 15.17 14.20 -8.12
CA ASN A 156 14.59 15.33 -8.88
C ASN A 156 14.84 16.73 -8.30
N LYS A 157 15.19 16.89 -7.01
CA LYS A 157 15.37 18.24 -6.44
C LYS A 157 16.62 18.96 -6.97
N ASP A 158 17.63 18.21 -7.40
CA ASP A 158 18.89 18.76 -7.90
C ASP A 158 18.95 18.86 -9.43
N LEU A 159 17.86 18.49 -10.14
CA LEU A 159 17.84 18.37 -11.61
C LEU A 159 16.96 19.44 -12.26
N ILE A 160 17.49 20.67 -12.28
CA ILE A 160 16.87 21.82 -12.94
C ILE A 160 16.63 21.50 -14.43
N GLY A 161 15.37 21.60 -14.89
CA GLY A 161 14.99 21.46 -16.29
C GLY A 161 14.56 20.06 -16.74
N ILE A 162 14.57 19.05 -15.87
CA ILE A 162 14.00 17.71 -16.18
C ILE A 162 12.47 17.76 -16.22
N GLU A 163 11.84 18.55 -15.36
CA GLU A 163 10.38 18.62 -15.22
C GLU A 163 9.67 18.85 -16.58
N THR A 164 10.11 19.84 -17.36
CA THR A 164 9.52 20.14 -18.66
C THR A 164 9.66 18.98 -19.65
N ARG A 165 10.83 18.32 -19.67
CA ARG A 165 11.08 17.16 -20.54
C ARG A 165 10.28 15.93 -20.10
N LEU A 166 10.07 15.79 -18.80
CA LEU A 166 9.28 14.73 -18.20
C LEU A 166 7.79 14.89 -18.52
N GLN A 167 7.25 16.11 -18.43
CA GLN A 167 5.87 16.38 -18.84
C GLN A 167 5.68 16.17 -20.35
N ASP A 168 6.62 16.59 -21.20
CA ASP A 168 6.59 16.29 -22.64
C ASP A 168 6.57 14.78 -22.90
N LEU A 169 7.46 14.02 -22.24
CA LEU A 169 7.49 12.56 -22.35
C LEU A 169 6.18 11.90 -21.91
N LYS A 170 5.59 12.36 -20.80
CA LYS A 170 4.29 11.86 -20.29
C LYS A 170 3.14 12.13 -21.27
N SER A 171 3.14 13.30 -21.91
CA SER A 171 2.13 13.62 -22.93
C SER A 171 2.19 12.65 -24.12
N LYS A 172 3.39 12.21 -24.49
CA LYS A 172 3.64 11.27 -25.60
C LYS A 172 3.32 9.82 -25.23
N LEU A 173 3.49 9.44 -23.96
CA LEU A 173 3.17 8.11 -23.45
C LEU A 173 1.68 7.76 -23.60
N LYS A 174 0.77 8.74 -23.50
CA LYS A 174 -0.68 8.55 -23.59
C LYS A 174 -1.17 7.32 -22.79
N ILE A 175 -0.74 7.21 -21.53
CA ILE A 175 -0.90 6.02 -20.65
C ILE A 175 -2.35 5.48 -20.56
N LYS A 176 -3.37 6.27 -20.90
CA LYS A 176 -4.80 5.88 -20.85
C LYS A 176 -5.38 5.38 -22.19
N SER A 177 -4.57 5.24 -23.23
CA SER A 177 -5.02 4.69 -24.51
C SER A 177 -4.69 3.21 -24.63
N ASP A 178 -5.55 2.45 -25.30
CA ASP A 178 -5.27 1.05 -25.63
C ASP A 178 -4.09 0.92 -26.62
N GLY A 179 -3.30 -0.16 -26.48
CA GLY A 179 -2.21 -0.53 -27.38
C GLY A 179 -0.79 -0.50 -26.77
N VAL A 180 0.16 -1.13 -27.47
CA VAL A 180 1.59 -1.18 -27.08
C VAL A 180 2.36 -0.03 -27.71
N ARG A 181 3.20 0.66 -26.92
CA ARG A 181 4.00 1.81 -27.37
C ARG A 181 5.45 1.63 -27.00
N ILE A 182 6.33 1.95 -27.93
CA ILE A 182 7.78 2.03 -27.70
C ILE A 182 8.19 3.50 -27.87
N ILE A 183 8.92 4.03 -26.89
CA ILE A 183 9.45 5.39 -26.94
C ILE A 183 10.97 5.36 -26.88
N GLY A 184 11.61 5.97 -27.87
CA GLY A 184 13.05 6.20 -27.88
C GLY A 184 13.41 7.58 -27.32
N ILE A 185 14.40 7.64 -26.43
CA ILE A 185 15.02 8.89 -25.98
C ILE A 185 16.45 8.93 -26.54
N TRP A 186 16.71 9.82 -27.51
CA TRP A 186 18.01 9.96 -28.16
C TRP A 186 18.58 11.38 -28.00
N GLY A 187 19.87 11.53 -28.28
CA GLY A 187 20.58 12.81 -28.16
C GLY A 187 22.04 12.62 -27.74
N VAL A 188 22.78 13.73 -27.68
CA VAL A 188 24.21 13.75 -27.36
C VAL A 188 24.54 13.15 -25.98
N GLY A 189 25.79 12.69 -25.80
CA GLY A 189 26.30 12.22 -24.52
C GLY A 189 26.18 13.30 -23.43
N GLY A 190 25.95 12.89 -22.18
CA GLY A 190 25.79 13.83 -21.06
C GLY A 190 24.45 14.58 -20.98
N GLY A 191 23.56 14.47 -21.99
CA GLY A 191 22.29 15.20 -22.02
C GLY A 191 21.19 14.74 -21.03
N GLY A 192 21.52 13.85 -20.08
CA GLY A 192 20.58 13.40 -19.04
C GLY A 192 19.50 12.41 -19.50
N LYS A 193 19.70 11.68 -20.61
CA LYS A 193 18.71 10.75 -21.17
C LYS A 193 18.33 9.63 -20.20
N THR A 194 19.32 8.96 -19.62
CA THR A 194 19.13 7.92 -18.60
C THR A 194 18.42 8.50 -17.38
N THR A 195 18.77 9.72 -16.99
CA THR A 195 18.15 10.43 -15.87
C THR A 195 16.67 10.71 -16.13
N LEU A 196 16.32 11.19 -17.34
CA LEU A 196 14.93 11.41 -17.75
C LEU A 196 14.13 10.11 -17.78
N ALA A 197 14.70 9.01 -18.30
CA ALA A 197 14.06 7.70 -18.31
C ALA A 197 13.79 7.18 -16.89
N SER A 198 14.78 7.30 -15.99
CA SER A 198 14.64 6.92 -14.58
C SER A 198 13.60 7.78 -13.85
N ALA A 199 13.57 9.10 -14.09
CA ALA A 199 12.57 9.99 -13.51
C ALA A 199 11.15 9.64 -13.98
N ALA A 200 10.99 9.38 -15.28
CA ALA A 200 9.72 8.92 -15.84
C ALA A 200 9.28 7.59 -15.23
N TYR A 201 10.19 6.62 -15.14
CA TYR A 201 9.91 5.33 -14.51
C TYR A 201 9.44 5.49 -13.07
N ALA A 202 10.15 6.28 -12.25
CA ALA A 202 9.78 6.53 -10.86
C ALA A 202 8.36 7.14 -10.73
N GLU A 203 7.99 8.02 -11.66
CA GLU A 203 6.69 8.68 -11.62
C GLU A 203 5.54 7.82 -12.16
N ILE A 204 5.76 6.96 -13.16
CA ILE A 204 4.67 6.27 -13.87
C ILE A 204 4.56 4.77 -13.58
N SER A 205 5.62 4.13 -13.10
CA SER A 205 5.68 2.67 -12.96
C SER A 205 4.56 2.08 -12.13
N HIS A 206 4.19 2.74 -11.02
CA HIS A 206 3.09 2.34 -10.12
C HIS A 206 1.71 2.23 -10.80
N ARG A 207 1.56 2.76 -12.02
CA ARG A 207 0.32 2.69 -12.79
C ARG A 207 0.21 1.42 -13.65
N PHE A 208 1.25 0.59 -13.66
CA PHE A 208 1.34 -0.64 -14.43
C PHE A 208 1.33 -1.85 -13.51
N GLU A 209 0.71 -2.94 -13.95
CA GLU A 209 0.62 -4.20 -13.18
C GLU A 209 1.99 -4.86 -12.97
N ALA A 210 2.87 -4.76 -13.97
CA ALA A 210 4.25 -5.19 -13.89
C ALA A 210 5.15 -4.15 -14.55
N HIS A 211 6.32 -3.92 -13.96
CA HIS A 211 7.27 -2.92 -14.44
C HIS A 211 8.69 -3.27 -13.99
N CYS A 212 9.69 -2.93 -14.81
CA CYS A 212 11.09 -3.06 -14.45
C CYS A 212 11.93 -1.95 -15.10
N LEU A 213 13.03 -1.58 -14.44
CA LEU A 213 14.02 -0.67 -15.00
C LEU A 213 15.32 -1.45 -15.22
N LEU A 214 15.67 -1.69 -16.47
CA LEU A 214 16.96 -2.28 -16.85
C LEU A 214 17.96 -1.16 -17.11
N GLN A 215 19.07 -1.18 -16.37
CA GLN A 215 20.17 -0.23 -16.52
C GLN A 215 21.40 -0.92 -17.09
N ASN A 216 22.30 -0.13 -17.69
CA ASN A 216 23.59 -0.61 -18.21
C ASN A 216 23.48 -1.80 -19.18
N ILE A 217 22.43 -1.78 -20.02
CA ILE A 217 22.10 -2.90 -20.93
C ILE A 217 23.32 -3.33 -21.76
N ARG A 218 24.08 -2.35 -22.28
CA ARG A 218 25.26 -2.62 -23.11
C ARG A 218 26.38 -3.30 -22.32
N GLU A 219 26.65 -2.83 -21.11
CA GLU A 219 27.68 -3.40 -20.24
C GLU A 219 27.29 -4.80 -19.77
N GLU A 220 26.03 -4.97 -19.36
CA GLU A 220 25.50 -6.24 -18.85
C GLU A 220 25.43 -7.29 -19.97
N SER A 221 24.96 -6.93 -21.17
CA SER A 221 24.90 -7.87 -22.30
C SER A 221 26.30 -8.30 -22.75
N ASN A 222 27.28 -7.38 -22.74
CA ASN A 222 28.66 -7.73 -23.09
C ASN A 222 29.32 -8.66 -22.05
N LYS A 223 28.98 -8.53 -20.77
CA LYS A 223 29.56 -9.36 -19.70
C LYS A 223 28.89 -10.72 -19.56
N HIS A 224 27.58 -10.78 -19.80
CA HIS A 224 26.74 -11.88 -19.36
C HIS A 224 25.89 -12.50 -20.48
N GLY A 225 25.90 -11.91 -21.68
CA GLY A 225 25.05 -12.32 -22.80
C GLY A 225 23.64 -11.73 -22.71
N LEU A 226 22.91 -11.77 -23.82
CA LEU A 226 21.52 -11.28 -23.87
C LEU A 226 20.56 -12.20 -23.12
N GLU A 227 20.83 -13.51 -23.09
CA GLU A 227 20.02 -14.50 -22.39
C GLU A 227 19.86 -14.16 -20.90
N LYS A 228 20.96 -13.87 -20.20
CA LYS A 228 20.92 -13.46 -18.78
C LYS A 228 20.19 -12.13 -18.57
N LEU A 229 20.23 -11.23 -19.54
CA LEU A 229 19.49 -9.97 -19.46
C LEU A 229 17.98 -10.21 -19.65
N GLN A 230 17.59 -11.15 -20.53
CA GLN A 230 16.21 -11.59 -20.69
C GLN A 230 15.69 -12.30 -19.42
N GLU A 231 16.48 -13.19 -18.82
CA GLU A 231 16.15 -13.83 -17.53
C GLU A 231 15.93 -12.78 -16.43
N LYS A 232 16.83 -11.80 -16.33
CA LYS A 232 16.71 -10.68 -15.39
C LYS A 232 15.46 -9.83 -15.65
N PHE A 233 15.13 -9.58 -16.91
CA PHE A 233 13.91 -8.86 -17.29
C PHE A 233 12.65 -9.63 -16.87
N LEU A 234 12.55 -10.90 -17.27
CA LEU A 234 11.39 -11.75 -17.00
C LEU A 234 11.21 -11.99 -15.51
N SER A 235 12.29 -12.23 -14.76
CA SER A 235 12.21 -12.43 -13.32
C SER A 235 11.74 -11.17 -12.57
N LEU A 236 12.15 -9.98 -13.01
CA LEU A 236 11.68 -8.72 -12.43
C LEU A 236 10.20 -8.46 -12.72
N ILE A 237 9.74 -8.77 -13.94
CA ILE A 237 8.33 -8.57 -14.34
C ILE A 237 7.41 -9.61 -13.70
N LEU A 238 7.80 -10.89 -13.75
CA LEU A 238 6.98 -12.02 -13.29
C LEU A 238 7.12 -12.25 -11.78
N LYS A 239 8.11 -11.62 -11.12
CA LYS A 239 8.45 -11.83 -9.70
C LYS A 239 8.70 -13.31 -9.37
N ALA A 240 9.32 -14.03 -10.31
CA ALA A 240 9.63 -15.45 -10.23
C ALA A 240 11.03 -15.71 -10.79
N ASP A 241 11.68 -16.81 -10.40
CA ASP A 241 12.95 -17.19 -11.00
C ASP A 241 12.69 -17.81 -12.38
N VAL A 242 13.31 -17.24 -13.42
CA VAL A 242 13.05 -17.60 -14.82
C VAL A 242 14.37 -17.91 -15.49
N LYS A 243 14.44 -19.08 -16.12
CA LYS A 243 15.55 -19.47 -17.00
C LYS A 243 15.08 -19.44 -18.44
N VAL A 244 15.91 -18.90 -19.32
CA VAL A 244 15.64 -18.81 -20.75
C VAL A 244 16.54 -19.82 -21.46
N GLY A 245 15.97 -20.72 -22.26
CA GLY A 245 16.72 -21.79 -22.93
C GLY A 245 17.51 -21.33 -24.15
N SER A 246 17.12 -20.20 -24.76
CA SER A 246 17.87 -19.50 -25.82
C SER A 246 17.35 -18.08 -26.07
N GLU A 247 18.15 -17.21 -26.71
CA GLU A 247 17.74 -15.84 -27.09
C GLU A 247 16.44 -15.76 -27.93
N ILE A 248 16.07 -16.85 -28.61
CA ILE A 248 14.92 -16.94 -29.51
C ILE A 248 13.61 -17.19 -28.74
N GLU A 249 13.66 -17.95 -27.64
CA GLU A 249 12.46 -18.31 -26.86
C GLU A 249 11.86 -17.13 -26.09
N GLY A 250 12.68 -16.12 -25.76
CA GLY A 250 12.26 -14.90 -25.07
C GLY A 250 11.57 -13.84 -25.94
N ARG A 251 11.27 -14.13 -27.21
CA ARG A 251 10.58 -13.20 -28.15
C ARG A 251 9.06 -13.35 -28.21
N SER A 252 8.50 -14.29 -27.45
CA SER A 252 7.08 -14.67 -27.47
C SER A 252 6.18 -13.65 -26.77
#